data_AF-A0A9D9I451-F1
#
_entry.id   AF-A0A9D9I451-F1
#
_cell.length_a   1.000
_cell.length_b   1.000
_cell.length_c   1.000
_cell.angle_alpha   90.00
_cell.angle_beta   90.00
_cell.angle_gamma   90.00
#
_symmetry.space_group_name_H-M   'P 1'
#
loop_
_entity.id
_entity.type
_entity.pdbx_description
1 polymer ?
#
loop_
_entity_poly.entity_id
_entity_poly.type
_entity_poly.pdbx_seq_one_letter_code
_entity_poly.pdbx_strand_id
1 'polypeptide(L)'
;MKKLFLLLAASAVVLLLSCDPVNKDNPDLPENYDIEFVANEVEALAIPPLAAGWLLDIETDYHILTLNMSDNGYDSFGMEKPNSTYFIVGFFYDVPDDGSDVITVADGTYEYVPGGVAAGNIVIEICSYTKTGEALGDGDVEYLEDLYYTDAALTVSSEGDSQKFDFVATLEDGRTVHAVYTGNVYFDEVDIPAM
;
A
#
# COMPACT_ATOMS: atom_id res chain seq x y z
N MET A 1 -39.92 8.58 -25.70
CA MET A 1 -39.67 9.54 -24.61
C MET A 1 -38.22 9.30 -24.17
N LYS A 2 -37.15 9.86 -24.75
CA LYS A 2 -36.65 11.25 -24.82
C LYS A 2 -36.64 12.02 -23.49
N LYS A 3 -35.45 12.02 -22.85
CA LYS A 3 -34.73 13.08 -22.11
C LYS A 3 -34.59 12.94 -20.57
N LEU A 4 -33.40 13.37 -20.11
CA LEU A 4 -32.87 13.59 -18.74
C LEU A 4 -32.41 12.31 -18.02
N PHE A 5 -31.12 12.06 -17.70
CA PHE A 5 -30.03 12.96 -17.28
C PHE A 5 -28.71 12.61 -17.99
N LEU A 6 -28.25 13.52 -18.86
CA LEU A 6 -26.85 13.71 -19.23
C LEU A 6 -26.43 14.98 -18.48
N LEU A 7 -25.71 14.87 -17.37
CA LEU A 7 -24.94 15.95 -16.71
C LEU A 7 -24.39 15.39 -15.39
N LEU A 8 -23.20 14.79 -15.46
CA LEU A 8 -22.26 14.58 -14.35
C LEU A 8 -20.90 14.08 -14.87
N ALA A 9 -20.81 13.63 -16.12
CA ALA A 9 -19.56 13.24 -16.78
C ALA A 9 -18.64 14.42 -17.20
N ALA A 10 -18.75 15.60 -16.59
CA ALA A 10 -17.94 16.77 -16.96
C ALA A 10 -17.14 17.40 -15.79
N SER A 11 -17.18 16.79 -14.59
CA SER A 11 -16.40 17.29 -13.43
C SER A 11 -15.32 16.32 -12.96
N ALA A 12 -15.36 15.04 -13.34
CA ALA A 12 -14.30 14.07 -13.05
C ALA A 12 -13.15 14.10 -14.07
N VAL A 13 -13.39 14.60 -15.29
CA VAL A 13 -12.38 14.62 -16.37
C VAL A 13 -11.40 15.80 -16.22
N VAL A 14 -11.69 16.79 -15.37
CA VAL A 14 -10.83 17.97 -15.16
C VAL A 14 -9.87 17.79 -13.98
N LEU A 15 -10.06 16.80 -13.11
CA LEU A 15 -9.12 16.46 -12.02
C LEU A 15 -8.15 15.33 -12.39
N LEU A 16 -8.39 14.61 -13.49
CA LEU A 16 -7.48 13.59 -14.03
C LEU A 16 -6.30 14.19 -14.85
N LEU A 17 -6.11 15.51 -14.80
CA LEU A 17 -5.10 16.22 -15.60
C LEU A 17 -4.10 17.06 -14.78
N SER A 18 -4.03 16.87 -13.46
CA SER A 18 -3.02 17.54 -12.63
C SER A 18 -2.29 16.67 -11.62
N CYS A 19 -2.51 15.35 -11.61
CA CYS A 19 -1.66 14.43 -10.88
C CYS A 19 -0.67 13.87 -11.89
N ASP A 20 0.50 14.51 -11.98
CA ASP A 20 1.63 13.86 -12.65
C ASP A 20 1.90 12.54 -11.90
N PRO A 21 2.03 11.42 -12.62
CA PRO A 21 2.35 10.17 -11.96
C PRO A 21 3.66 10.32 -11.19
N VAL A 22 3.76 9.66 -10.03
CA VAL A 22 4.95 9.57 -9.19
C VAL A 22 6.00 8.75 -9.94
N ASN A 23 6.62 9.38 -10.94
CA ASN A 23 7.67 8.80 -11.75
C ASN A 23 9.02 9.26 -11.18
N LYS A 24 9.82 8.32 -10.68
CA LYS A 24 11.15 8.65 -10.11
C LYS A 24 12.23 9.01 -11.14
N ASP A 25 11.97 8.79 -12.44
CA ASP A 25 12.80 9.36 -13.50
C ASP A 25 12.44 10.84 -13.76
N ASN A 26 11.41 11.35 -13.08
CA ASN A 26 11.13 12.78 -13.00
C ASN A 26 12.06 13.38 -11.94
N PRO A 27 13.01 14.27 -12.31
CA PRO A 27 13.87 14.98 -11.35
C PRO A 27 13.10 15.92 -10.41
N ASP A 28 11.79 16.04 -10.59
CA ASP A 28 10.88 16.88 -9.83
C ASP A 28 10.04 16.04 -8.84
N LEU A 29 10.69 15.26 -7.96
CA LEU A 29 10.02 14.88 -6.70
C LEU A 29 9.55 16.18 -6.02
N PRO A 30 8.33 16.24 -5.45
CA PRO A 30 7.86 17.45 -4.77
C PRO A 30 8.92 17.92 -3.77
N GLU A 31 9.29 19.21 -3.81
CA GLU A 31 10.19 19.78 -2.79
C GLU A 31 9.59 19.67 -1.37
N ASN A 32 8.26 19.49 -1.28
CA ASN A 32 7.53 19.24 -0.05
C ASN A 32 6.36 18.29 -0.35
N TYR A 33 6.13 17.31 0.54
CA TYR A 33 4.92 16.48 0.55
C TYR A 33 3.89 17.05 1.53
N ASP A 34 2.60 16.82 1.27
CA ASP A 34 1.54 17.22 2.21
C ASP A 34 1.62 16.42 3.52
N ILE A 35 2.10 15.17 3.43
CA ILE A 35 2.31 14.28 4.56
C ILE A 35 3.72 13.68 4.45
N GLU A 36 4.56 13.95 5.45
CA GLU A 36 5.85 13.27 5.64
C GLU A 36 5.78 12.39 6.89
N PHE A 37 6.22 11.13 6.74
CA PHE A 37 6.06 10.11 7.77
C PHE A 37 7.28 9.20 7.87
N VAL A 38 7.68 8.89 9.11
CA VAL A 38 8.71 7.90 9.41
C VAL A 38 8.07 6.83 10.28
N ALA A 39 7.94 5.64 9.73
CA ALA A 39 7.38 4.49 10.42
C ALA A 39 8.38 3.95 11.45
N ASN A 40 7.87 3.55 12.62
CA ASN A 40 8.66 2.90 13.66
C ASN A 40 8.47 1.38 13.65
N GLU A 41 7.31 0.93 13.17
CA GLU A 41 6.93 -0.48 13.09
C GLU A 41 6.45 -0.79 11.68
N VAL A 42 6.69 -2.03 11.24
CA VAL A 42 6.11 -2.57 10.02
C VAL A 42 5.55 -3.95 10.32
N GLU A 43 4.33 -4.20 9.87
CA GLU A 43 3.78 -5.55 9.77
C GLU A 43 3.77 -5.94 8.29
N ALA A 44 4.13 -7.19 7.98
CA ALA A 44 4.19 -7.66 6.62
C ALA A 44 3.55 -9.04 6.46
N LEU A 45 2.70 -9.16 5.44
CA LEU A 45 1.94 -10.38 5.18
C LEU A 45 2.14 -10.81 3.73
N ALA A 46 2.25 -12.12 3.52
CA ALA A 46 2.24 -12.72 2.19
C ALA A 46 0.89 -13.40 1.94
N ILE A 47 0.18 -12.93 0.93
CA ILE A 47 -1.10 -13.49 0.49
C ILE A 47 -0.82 -14.40 -0.70
N PRO A 48 -1.10 -15.71 -0.61
CA PRO A 48 -0.79 -16.63 -1.70
C PRO A 48 -1.72 -16.45 -2.91
N PRO A 49 -1.31 -16.94 -4.10
CA PRO A 49 -1.97 -16.62 -5.37
C PRO A 49 -3.47 -16.92 -5.39
N LEU A 50 -3.89 -18.00 -4.71
CA LEU A 50 -5.30 -18.37 -4.62
C LEU A 50 -6.14 -17.30 -3.88
N ALA A 51 -5.67 -16.80 -2.73
CA ALA A 51 -6.37 -15.71 -2.03
C ALA A 51 -6.25 -14.40 -2.78
N ALA A 52 -5.10 -14.11 -3.38
CA ALA A 52 -4.91 -12.89 -4.19
C ALA A 52 -5.94 -12.84 -5.34
N GLY A 53 -6.13 -13.96 -6.04
CA GLY A 53 -7.12 -14.07 -7.10
C GLY A 53 -8.56 -13.89 -6.60
N TRP A 54 -8.90 -14.41 -5.42
CA TRP A 54 -10.23 -14.19 -4.82
C TRP A 54 -10.45 -12.76 -4.33
N LEU A 55 -9.43 -12.14 -3.73
CA LEU A 55 -9.49 -10.79 -3.16
C LEU A 55 -9.70 -9.75 -4.26
N LEU A 56 -9.00 -9.91 -5.38
CA LEU A 56 -8.99 -8.94 -6.47
C LEU A 56 -9.91 -9.32 -7.65
N ASP A 57 -10.53 -10.50 -7.61
CA ASP A 57 -11.32 -11.06 -8.72
C ASP A 57 -10.50 -11.15 -10.04
N ILE A 58 -9.30 -11.72 -9.94
CA ILE A 58 -8.36 -11.91 -11.06
C ILE A 58 -7.77 -13.34 -11.08
N GLU A 59 -7.24 -13.74 -12.24
CA GLU A 59 -6.32 -14.88 -12.31
C GLU A 59 -4.88 -14.38 -12.15
N THR A 60 -4.16 -14.94 -11.17
CA THR A 60 -2.76 -14.60 -10.91
C THR A 60 -2.01 -15.80 -10.35
N ASP A 61 -0.75 -15.94 -10.75
CA ASP A 61 0.20 -16.88 -10.16
C ASP A 61 1.12 -16.20 -9.13
N TYR A 62 0.97 -14.87 -8.94
CA TYR A 62 1.79 -14.08 -8.03
C TYR A 62 1.19 -14.06 -6.62
N HIS A 63 2.08 -14.07 -5.63
CA HIS A 63 1.70 -13.66 -4.27
C HIS A 63 1.45 -12.16 -4.26
N ILE A 64 0.75 -11.69 -3.24
CA ILE A 64 0.72 -10.27 -2.88
C ILE A 64 1.45 -10.13 -1.55
N LEU A 65 2.48 -9.30 -1.52
CA LEU A 65 3.08 -8.86 -0.26
C LEU A 65 2.43 -7.55 0.15
N THR A 66 1.92 -7.48 1.37
CA THR A 66 1.45 -6.24 1.97
C THR A 66 2.42 -5.79 3.04
N LEU A 67 2.86 -4.54 2.95
CA LEU A 67 3.64 -3.84 3.96
C LEU A 67 2.72 -2.83 4.65
N ASN A 68 2.66 -2.90 5.97
CA ASN A 68 1.86 -2.02 6.78
C ASN A 68 2.77 -1.21 7.69
N MET A 69 3.08 0.01 7.26
CA MET A 69 3.99 0.92 7.93
C MET A 69 3.23 1.75 8.95
N SER A 70 3.65 1.72 10.22
CA SER A 70 2.98 2.40 11.31
C SER A 70 3.92 3.14 12.26
N ASP A 71 3.40 4.16 12.94
CA ASP A 71 4.11 4.92 13.97
C ASP A 71 4.03 4.23 15.33
N ASN A 72 2.91 3.54 15.60
CA ASN A 72 2.65 2.85 16.86
C ASN A 72 2.36 1.34 16.68
N GLY A 73 2.08 0.88 15.46
CA GLY A 73 1.84 -0.52 15.10
C GLY A 73 0.57 -1.14 15.68
N TYR A 74 0.61 -2.46 15.87
CA TYR A 74 -0.53 -3.30 16.25
C TYR A 74 -0.44 -3.74 17.71
N ASP A 75 -1.60 -4.01 18.32
CA ASP A 75 -1.65 -4.63 19.64
C ASP A 75 -1.38 -6.15 19.57
N SER A 76 -1.38 -6.82 20.72
CA SER A 76 -1.08 -8.26 20.80
C SER A 76 -2.10 -9.18 20.12
N PHE A 77 -3.23 -8.64 19.68
CA PHE A 77 -4.28 -9.36 18.97
C PHE A 77 -4.29 -9.04 17.47
N GLY A 78 -3.34 -8.23 16.99
CA GLY A 78 -3.31 -7.76 15.60
C GLY A 78 -4.30 -6.63 15.32
N MET A 79 -4.79 -5.94 16.34
CA MET A 79 -5.68 -4.78 16.18
C MET A 79 -4.86 -3.49 16.10
N GLU A 80 -5.33 -2.54 15.29
CA GLU A 80 -4.72 -1.22 15.18
C GLU A 80 -4.72 -0.52 16.54
N LYS A 81 -3.59 0.08 16.91
CA LYS A 81 -3.50 0.88 18.12
C LYS A 81 -4.19 2.24 17.93
N PRO A 82 -4.78 2.80 18.99
CA PRO A 82 -5.34 4.15 18.95
C PRO A 82 -4.26 5.22 18.71
N ASN A 83 -4.66 6.32 18.09
CA ASN A 83 -3.82 7.48 17.76
C ASN A 83 -2.62 7.13 16.88
N SER A 84 -2.82 6.25 15.90
CA SER A 84 -1.79 5.74 15.01
C SER A 84 -2.07 6.14 13.57
N THR A 85 -1.01 6.18 12.79
CA THR A 85 -1.06 6.39 11.34
C THR A 85 -0.53 5.15 10.66
N TYR A 86 -1.23 4.71 9.62
CA TYR A 86 -0.89 3.52 8.83
C TYR A 86 -0.77 3.89 7.36
N PHE A 87 0.29 3.38 6.72
CA PHE A 87 0.44 3.36 5.27
C PHE A 87 0.54 1.90 4.84
N ILE A 88 -0.50 1.44 4.16
CA ILE A 88 -0.58 0.07 3.66
C ILE A 88 -0.19 0.09 2.19
N VAL A 89 0.77 -0.74 1.82
CA VAL A 89 1.24 -0.89 0.44
C VAL A 89 1.27 -2.37 0.10
N GLY A 90 0.48 -2.76 -0.89
CA GLY A 90 0.52 -4.11 -1.44
C GLY A 90 1.09 -4.15 -2.85
N PHE A 91 1.89 -5.17 -3.14
CA PHE A 91 2.47 -5.37 -4.47
C PHE A 91 2.55 -6.85 -4.83
N PHE A 92 2.42 -7.15 -6.12
CA PHE A 92 2.61 -8.50 -6.62
C PHE A 92 4.07 -8.92 -6.46
N TYR A 93 4.28 -10.15 -6.02
CA TYR A 93 5.59 -10.70 -5.75
C TYR A 93 5.71 -12.13 -6.27
N ASP A 94 6.87 -12.39 -6.87
CA ASP A 94 7.25 -13.72 -7.33
C ASP A 94 8.04 -14.41 -6.21
N VAL A 95 7.41 -15.37 -5.52
CA VAL A 95 8.03 -16.07 -4.40
C VAL A 95 9.04 -17.09 -4.93
N PRO A 96 10.30 -17.06 -4.47
CA PRO A 96 11.27 -18.10 -4.81
C PRO A 96 10.77 -19.47 -4.33
N ASP A 97 10.80 -20.47 -5.21
CA ASP A 97 10.48 -21.87 -4.90
C ASP A 97 11.63 -22.58 -4.15
N ASP A 98 12.22 -21.90 -3.16
CA ASP A 98 13.39 -22.38 -2.40
C ASP A 98 13.07 -22.86 -0.98
N GLY A 99 11.80 -22.76 -0.56
CA GLY A 99 11.31 -23.21 0.74
C GLY A 99 11.78 -22.36 1.92
N SER A 100 12.19 -21.11 1.67
CA SER A 100 12.50 -20.13 2.72
C SER A 100 11.24 -19.49 3.29
N ASP A 101 11.09 -19.55 4.63
CA ASP A 101 10.05 -18.79 5.36
C ASP A 101 10.37 -17.28 5.44
N VAL A 102 11.53 -16.86 4.93
CA VAL A 102 11.95 -15.45 4.88
C VAL A 102 11.90 -14.97 3.44
N ILE A 103 10.95 -14.09 3.15
CA ILE A 103 10.84 -13.42 1.86
C ILE A 103 11.71 -12.16 1.87
N THR A 104 12.68 -12.09 0.96
CA THR A 104 13.54 -10.90 0.77
C THR A 104 13.00 -10.08 -0.40
N VAL A 105 12.50 -8.87 -0.14
CA VAL A 105 12.05 -7.99 -1.24
C VAL A 105 13.27 -7.50 -2.01
N ALA A 106 13.30 -7.71 -3.33
CA ALA A 106 14.45 -7.31 -4.13
C ALA A 106 14.62 -5.79 -4.17
N ASP A 107 15.86 -5.31 -4.16
CA ASP A 107 16.17 -3.90 -4.40
C ASP A 107 15.59 -3.45 -5.75
N GLY A 108 14.93 -2.31 -5.76
CA GLY A 108 14.25 -1.82 -6.95
C GLY A 108 13.16 -0.81 -6.65
N THR A 109 12.44 -0.41 -7.68
CA THR A 109 11.24 0.42 -7.54
C THR A 109 10.05 -0.32 -8.10
N TYR A 110 9.01 -0.33 -7.30
CA TYR A 110 7.73 -0.99 -7.48
C TYR A 110 6.74 0.13 -7.74
N GLU A 111 6.03 0.08 -8.86
CA GLU A 111 5.17 1.17 -9.32
C GLU A 111 3.75 0.67 -9.51
N TYR A 112 2.78 1.56 -9.32
CA TYR A 112 1.42 1.27 -9.71
C TYR A 112 1.30 1.26 -11.24
N VAL A 113 0.82 0.13 -11.77
CA VAL A 113 0.51 -0.02 -13.20
C VAL A 113 -0.99 -0.32 -13.30
N PRO A 114 -1.82 0.62 -13.78
CA PRO A 114 -3.26 0.41 -13.87
C PRO A 114 -3.64 -0.88 -14.61
N GLY A 115 -4.29 -1.81 -13.91
CA GLY A 115 -4.69 -3.12 -14.43
C GLY A 115 -3.54 -4.09 -14.74
N GLY A 116 -2.32 -3.78 -14.32
CA GLY A 116 -1.14 -4.61 -14.56
C GLY A 116 -0.94 -5.65 -13.47
N VAL A 117 -0.97 -6.93 -13.84
CA VAL A 117 -0.66 -8.06 -12.94
C VAL A 117 0.71 -8.61 -13.31
N ALA A 118 1.75 -8.15 -12.61
CA ALA A 118 3.13 -8.61 -12.77
C ALA A 118 3.90 -8.38 -11.47
N ALA A 119 4.88 -9.25 -11.17
CA ALA A 119 5.77 -9.05 -10.04
C ALA A 119 6.42 -7.66 -10.09
N GLY A 120 6.39 -6.95 -8.97
CA GLY A 120 6.85 -5.58 -8.88
C GLY A 120 5.74 -4.53 -8.97
N ASN A 121 4.56 -4.88 -9.48
CA ASN A 121 3.47 -3.92 -9.61
C ASN A 121 2.75 -3.71 -8.28
N ILE A 122 2.53 -2.45 -7.92
CA ILE A 122 1.68 -2.07 -6.78
C ILE A 122 0.22 -2.37 -7.12
N VAL A 123 -0.52 -2.88 -6.13
CA VAL A 123 -1.95 -3.21 -6.19
C VAL A 123 -2.72 -2.14 -5.43
N ILE A 124 -3.33 -1.19 -6.13
CA ILE A 124 -3.91 -0.01 -5.48
C ILE A 124 -5.12 -0.36 -4.60
N GLU A 125 -5.83 -1.43 -4.93
CA GLU A 125 -7.03 -1.92 -4.25
C GLU A 125 -6.80 -2.34 -2.79
N ILE A 126 -5.54 -2.57 -2.43
CA ILE A 126 -5.10 -2.97 -1.08
C ILE A 126 -4.15 -1.95 -0.47
N CYS A 127 -4.00 -0.78 -1.11
CA CYS A 127 -3.15 0.30 -0.61
C CYS A 127 -4.00 1.46 -0.08
N SER A 128 -3.74 1.87 1.16
CA SER A 128 -4.47 2.96 1.80
C SER A 128 -3.65 3.68 2.87
N TYR A 129 -4.03 4.92 3.12
CA TYR A 129 -3.64 5.71 4.27
C TYR A 129 -4.77 5.70 5.29
N THR A 130 -4.45 5.37 6.53
CA THR A 130 -5.44 5.33 7.61
C THR A 130 -4.91 6.04 8.85
N LYS A 131 -5.74 6.89 9.46
CA LYS A 131 -5.45 7.58 10.72
C LYS A 131 -6.48 7.22 11.78
N THR A 132 -6.02 6.70 12.91
CA THR A 132 -6.88 6.32 14.03
C THR A 132 -6.90 7.39 15.12
N GLY A 133 -7.98 7.38 15.89
CA GLY A 133 -8.26 8.26 17.02
C GLY A 133 -8.21 7.51 18.35
N GLU A 134 -9.10 7.86 19.27
CA GLU A 134 -9.12 7.23 20.60
C GLU A 134 -9.63 5.78 20.54
N ALA A 135 -9.22 4.98 21.52
CA ALA A 135 -9.79 3.66 21.73
C ALA A 135 -11.23 3.78 22.20
N LEU A 136 -12.12 3.05 21.55
CA LEU A 136 -13.53 2.89 21.90
C LEU A 136 -13.70 1.70 22.85
N GLY A 137 -14.94 1.44 23.26
CA GLY A 137 -15.25 0.25 24.07
C GLY A 137 -14.91 -1.05 23.33
N ASP A 138 -14.58 -2.10 24.09
CA ASP A 138 -14.29 -3.45 23.57
C ASP A 138 -13.10 -3.58 22.61
N GLY A 139 -12.20 -2.58 22.55
CA GLY A 139 -10.95 -2.65 21.79
C GLY A 139 -11.02 -2.08 20.38
N ASP A 140 -12.18 -1.60 19.95
CA ASP A 140 -12.33 -0.86 18.70
C ASP A 140 -11.59 0.48 18.75
N VAL A 141 -11.21 1.02 17.58
CA VAL A 141 -10.62 2.36 17.45
C VAL A 141 -11.49 3.25 16.56
N GLU A 142 -11.54 4.54 16.87
CA GLU A 142 -12.18 5.51 15.97
C GLU A 142 -11.31 5.73 14.72
N TYR A 143 -11.90 5.60 13.53
CA TYR A 143 -11.23 5.96 12.27
C TYR A 143 -11.48 7.44 11.97
N LEU A 144 -10.41 8.23 11.94
CA LEU A 144 -10.47 9.67 11.69
C LEU A 144 -10.39 10.01 10.21
N GLU A 145 -9.55 9.27 9.48
CA GLU A 145 -9.32 9.46 8.06
C GLU A 145 -8.91 8.12 7.44
N ASP A 146 -9.53 7.76 6.33
CA ASP A 146 -9.22 6.57 5.56
C ASP A 146 -9.34 6.92 4.07
N LEU A 147 -8.23 6.79 3.34
CA LEU A 147 -8.09 7.26 1.97
C LEU A 147 -7.30 6.27 1.14
N TYR A 148 -7.76 6.03 -0.07
CA TYR A 148 -7.07 5.17 -1.03
C TYR A 148 -6.04 5.95 -1.84
N TYR A 149 -5.02 5.24 -2.29
CA TYR A 149 -4.05 5.81 -3.23
C TYR A 149 -4.64 5.81 -4.64
N THR A 150 -4.22 6.78 -5.44
CA THR A 150 -4.54 6.85 -6.87
C THR A 150 -3.31 6.60 -7.73
N ASP A 151 -2.14 6.84 -7.15
CA ASP A 151 -0.84 6.50 -7.70
C ASP A 151 0.16 6.31 -6.57
N ALA A 152 1.16 5.46 -6.79
CA ALA A 152 2.13 5.09 -5.80
C ALA A 152 3.42 4.52 -6.41
N ALA A 153 4.53 4.77 -5.73
CA ALA A 153 5.79 4.09 -5.97
C ALA A 153 6.45 3.72 -4.63
N LEU A 154 6.98 2.52 -4.55
CA LEU A 154 7.76 2.01 -3.42
C LEU A 154 9.17 1.71 -3.92
N THR A 155 10.16 2.36 -3.34
CA THR A 155 11.57 2.05 -3.58
C THR A 155 12.12 1.24 -2.42
N VAL A 156 12.69 0.08 -2.73
CA VAL A 156 13.36 -0.80 -1.78
C VAL A 156 14.85 -0.75 -2.04
N SER A 157 15.63 -0.52 -1.00
CA SER A 157 17.09 -0.52 -1.08
C SER A 157 17.69 -1.19 0.15
N SER A 158 18.70 -2.03 -0.07
CA SER A 158 19.45 -2.66 1.00
C SER A 158 20.43 -1.67 1.65
N GLU A 159 20.37 -1.54 2.97
CA GLU A 159 21.25 -0.72 3.80
C GLU A 159 21.96 -1.60 4.85
N GLY A 160 23.12 -2.15 4.49
CA GLY A 160 23.86 -3.09 5.35
C GLY A 160 23.08 -4.38 5.57
N ASP A 161 22.76 -4.69 6.83
CA ASP A 161 21.96 -5.86 7.23
C ASP A 161 20.46 -5.51 7.41
N SER A 162 20.00 -4.43 6.78
CA SER A 162 18.61 -3.96 6.82
C SER A 162 18.11 -3.51 5.45
N GLN A 163 16.81 -3.31 5.31
CA GLN A 163 16.19 -2.75 4.11
C GLN A 163 15.54 -1.41 4.43
N LYS A 164 15.62 -0.48 3.49
CA LYS A 164 14.86 0.76 3.49
C LYS A 164 13.72 0.65 2.48
N PHE A 165 12.54 1.02 2.92
CA PHE A 165 11.30 1.10 2.14
C PHE A 165 10.91 2.58 2.08
N ASP A 166 11.00 3.15 0.89
CA ASP A 166 10.77 4.57 0.62
C ASP A 166 9.54 4.67 -0.28
N PHE A 167 8.43 5.07 0.33
CA PHE A 167 7.10 5.05 -0.28
C PHE A 167 6.61 6.46 -0.57
N VAL A 168 6.18 6.69 -1.81
CA VAL A 168 5.63 7.96 -2.27
C VAL A 168 4.32 7.70 -2.99
N ALA A 169 3.29 8.51 -2.68
CA ALA A 169 1.96 8.30 -3.24
C ALA A 169 1.15 9.59 -3.39
N THR A 170 0.11 9.50 -4.20
CA THR A 170 -0.95 10.49 -4.32
C THR A 170 -2.26 9.89 -3.82
N LEU A 171 -2.89 10.53 -2.84
CA LEU A 171 -4.18 10.14 -2.26
C LEU A 171 -5.34 10.55 -3.17
N GLU A 172 -6.50 9.91 -2.99
CA GLU A 172 -7.71 10.22 -3.78
C GLU A 172 -8.23 11.66 -3.62
N ASP A 173 -7.85 12.34 -2.55
CA ASP A 173 -8.17 13.75 -2.32
C ASP A 173 -7.13 14.72 -2.90
N GLY A 174 -6.10 14.18 -3.55
CA GLY A 174 -5.04 14.92 -4.23
C GLY A 174 -3.81 15.25 -3.36
N ARG A 175 -3.79 14.88 -2.08
CA ARG A 175 -2.60 15.04 -1.23
C ARG A 175 -1.47 14.11 -1.64
N THR A 176 -0.25 14.59 -1.46
CA THR A 176 0.99 13.85 -1.68
C THR A 176 1.57 13.33 -0.37
N VAL A 177 2.11 12.12 -0.41
CA VAL A 177 2.64 11.40 0.75
C VAL A 177 4.08 10.99 0.49
N HIS A 178 4.91 11.09 1.52
CA HIS A 178 6.18 10.39 1.63
C HIS A 178 6.25 9.64 2.97
N ALA A 179 6.36 8.31 2.93
CA ALA A 179 6.49 7.45 4.10
C ALA A 179 7.77 6.62 3.98
N VAL A 180 8.55 6.55 5.07
CA VAL A 180 9.81 5.80 5.09
C VAL A 180 9.83 4.84 6.26
N TYR A 181 10.26 3.60 5.99
CA TYR A 181 10.64 2.62 7.00
C TYR A 181 12.06 2.11 6.73
N THR A 182 12.85 1.93 7.78
CA THR A 182 14.17 1.28 7.71
C THR A 182 14.27 0.19 8.76
N GLY A 183 14.46 -1.05 8.32
CA GLY A 183 14.55 -2.20 9.20
C GLY A 183 14.54 -3.54 8.45
N ASN A 184 14.46 -4.63 9.19
CA ASN A 184 14.28 -5.96 8.61
C ASN A 184 12.81 -6.31 8.59
N VAL A 185 12.36 -6.90 7.48
CA VAL A 185 10.99 -7.35 7.31
C VAL A 185 10.96 -8.86 7.23
N TYR A 186 10.07 -9.46 8.01
CA TYR A 186 9.74 -10.87 7.94
C TYR A 186 8.27 -10.97 7.54
N PHE A 187 7.97 -11.91 6.65
CA PHE A 187 6.63 -12.07 6.11
C PHE A 187 6.02 -13.33 6.69
N ASP A 188 4.84 -13.20 7.27
CA ASP A 188 4.01 -14.35 7.62
C ASP A 188 3.07 -14.64 6.44
N GLU A 189 3.03 -15.89 5.99
CA GLU A 189 2.08 -16.31 4.95
C GLU A 189 0.69 -16.50 5.57
N VAL A 190 -0.34 -16.02 4.87
CA VAL A 190 -1.72 -16.23 5.28
C VAL A 190 -2.12 -17.69 5.04
N ASP A 191 -2.37 -18.43 6.13
CA ASP A 191 -2.93 -19.78 6.08
C ASP A 191 -4.36 -19.74 5.51
N ILE A 192 -4.52 -20.11 4.24
CA ILE A 192 -5.85 -20.35 3.66
C ILE A 192 -6.28 -21.78 4.00
N PRO A 193 -7.39 -21.99 4.75
CA PRO A 193 -7.93 -23.33 4.95
C PRO A 193 -8.24 -23.97 3.61
N ALA A 194 -7.75 -25.19 3.38
CA ALA A 194 -8.12 -25.96 2.19
C ALA A 194 -9.65 -26.09 2.13
N MET A 195 -10.25 -25.60 1.04
CA MET A 195 -11.69 -25.69 0.78
C MET A 195 -12.14 -27.13 0.49
#